data_AF-A0A2V1B0L2-F1
#
_entry.id   AF-A0A2V1B0L2-F1
#
_cell.length_a   1.000
_cell.length_b   1.000
_cell.length_c   1.000
_cell.angle_alpha   90.00
_cell.angle_beta   90.00
_cell.angle_gamma   90.00
#
_symmetry.space_group_name_H-M   'P 1'
#
loop_
_entity.id
_entity.type
_entity.pdbx_description
1 polymer ?
#
loop_
_entity_poly.entity_id
_entity_poly.type
_entity_poly.pdbx_seq_one_letter_code
_entity_poly.pdbx_strand_id
1 'polypeptide(L)'
;MSAKMFQRLPTSSLAKQVSRLNLIAGTPKTAFKFGESTKKIELVLLEKNIAGPSIGLKKFWRVHLPTLKFHNDDVEFFCTRVRATTKEEIAKVPAKIIIHDTSNNKTEIDCSSHDKDRILRKLVKATGASPVPMDDIPHIQHPHLAL
;
A
#
# COMPACT_ATOMS: atom_id res chain seq x y z
N MET A 1 0.10 10.10 16.33
CA MET A 1 -0.30 9.92 14.91
C MET A 1 0.14 11.14 14.11
N SER A 2 0.94 11.01 13.05
CA SER A 2 1.48 12.19 12.34
C SER A 2 0.55 12.65 11.21
N ALA A 3 0.02 13.86 11.34
CA ALA A 3 -0.87 14.57 10.41
C ALA A 3 -0.27 14.88 9.03
N LYS A 4 1.02 14.57 8.80
CA LYS A 4 1.74 14.92 7.56
C LYS A 4 1.29 14.17 6.30
N MET A 5 0.55 13.06 6.39
CA MET A 5 0.07 12.35 5.19
C MET A 5 -1.18 12.96 4.55
N PHE A 6 -1.87 13.84 5.28
CA PHE A 6 -3.11 14.50 4.85
C PHE A 6 -2.90 16.00 4.66
N GLN A 7 -1.68 16.39 4.28
CA GLN A 7 -1.40 17.78 3.96
C GLN A 7 -2.21 18.15 2.71
N ARG A 8 -2.90 19.30 2.76
CA ARG A 8 -3.83 19.82 1.74
C ARG A 8 -5.23 19.18 1.72
N LEU A 9 -5.62 18.42 2.75
CA LEU A 9 -7.03 18.05 2.87
C LEU A 9 -7.89 19.25 3.32
N PRO A 10 -9.16 19.32 2.90
CA PRO A 10 -10.12 20.32 3.38
C PRO A 10 -10.13 20.40 4.90
N THR A 11 -10.46 21.56 5.49
CA THR A 11 -10.47 21.74 6.96
C THR A 11 -11.66 21.06 7.62
N SER A 12 -12.83 21.01 6.96
CA SER A 12 -14.05 20.42 7.48
C SER A 12 -13.94 18.90 7.68
N SER A 13 -14.51 18.38 8.78
CA SER A 13 -14.41 16.97 9.16
C SER A 13 -14.94 16.03 8.07
N LEU A 14 -16.10 16.37 7.49
CA LEU A 14 -16.74 15.59 6.43
C LEU A 14 -15.90 15.56 5.16
N ALA A 15 -15.40 16.71 4.69
CA ALA A 15 -14.61 16.76 3.47
C ALA A 15 -13.27 16.02 3.62
N LYS A 16 -12.66 15.99 4.82
CA LYS A 16 -11.49 15.13 5.11
C LYS A 16 -11.81 13.64 4.95
N GLN A 17 -12.98 13.20 5.42
CA GLN A 17 -13.40 11.81 5.30
C GLN A 17 -13.61 11.43 3.83
N VAL A 18 -14.31 12.29 3.08
CA VAL A 18 -14.49 12.14 1.62
C VAL A 18 -13.14 12.03 0.91
N SER A 19 -12.19 12.93 1.19
CA SER A 19 -10.86 12.84 0.57
C SER A 19 -10.14 11.54 0.92
N ARG A 20 -10.28 11.03 2.15
CA ARG A 20 -9.65 9.76 2.56
C ARG A 20 -10.25 8.56 1.81
N LEU A 21 -11.56 8.53 1.63
CA LEU A 21 -12.23 7.49 0.85
C LEU A 21 -11.79 7.54 -0.62
N ASN A 22 -11.75 8.73 -1.22
CA ASN A 22 -11.26 8.92 -2.59
C ASN A 22 -9.77 8.52 -2.72
N LEU A 23 -8.94 8.76 -1.71
CA LEU A 23 -7.55 8.29 -1.70
C LEU A 23 -7.44 6.75 -1.63
N ILE A 24 -8.34 6.08 -0.91
CA ILE A 24 -8.40 4.61 -0.87
C ILE A 24 -8.83 4.08 -2.23
N ALA A 25 -9.88 4.63 -2.85
CA ALA A 25 -10.29 4.27 -4.21
C ALA A 25 -9.16 4.52 -5.23
N GLY A 26 -8.39 5.59 -5.04
CA GLY A 26 -7.18 5.86 -5.81
C GLY A 26 -7.45 6.51 -7.17
N THR A 27 -6.54 6.25 -8.11
CA THR A 27 -6.58 6.76 -9.50
C THR A 27 -6.09 5.65 -10.43
N PRO A 28 -6.26 5.75 -11.76
CA PRO A 28 -5.73 4.74 -12.70
C PRO A 28 -4.22 4.51 -12.61
N LYS A 29 -3.47 5.42 -11.95
CA LYS A 29 -2.02 5.29 -11.71
C LYS A 29 -1.67 4.50 -10.45
N THR A 30 -2.62 4.29 -9.56
CA THR A 30 -2.41 3.68 -8.22
C THR A 30 -3.36 2.51 -7.94
N ALA A 31 -4.52 2.49 -8.59
CA ALA A 31 -5.48 1.41 -8.57
C ALA A 31 -5.09 0.33 -9.58
N PHE A 32 -4.74 -0.85 -9.08
CA PHE A 32 -4.38 -2.01 -9.87
C PHE A 32 -5.15 -3.23 -9.40
N LYS A 33 -5.60 -4.04 -10.34
CA LYS A 33 -6.20 -5.35 -10.09
C LYS A 33 -5.18 -6.44 -10.41
N PHE A 34 -4.94 -7.33 -9.46
CA PHE A 34 -4.02 -8.45 -9.60
C PHE A 34 -4.61 -9.50 -10.54
N GLY A 35 -3.73 -10.25 -11.22
CA GLY A 35 -4.16 -11.41 -12.00
C GLY A 35 -4.68 -12.54 -11.11
N GLU A 36 -5.52 -13.41 -11.68
CA GLU A 36 -6.16 -14.54 -10.99
C GLU A 36 -5.17 -15.50 -10.31
N SER A 37 -3.91 -15.48 -10.71
CA SER A 37 -2.86 -16.29 -10.10
C SER A 37 -2.48 -15.82 -8.69
N THR A 38 -2.78 -14.58 -8.30
CA THR A 38 -2.33 -14.01 -7.02
C THR A 38 -3.34 -14.33 -5.93
N LYS A 39 -2.93 -15.10 -4.91
CA LYS A 39 -3.79 -15.49 -3.80
C LYS A 39 -3.58 -14.65 -2.54
N LYS A 40 -2.32 -14.35 -2.23
CA LYS A 40 -1.96 -13.67 -0.98
C LYS A 40 -0.76 -12.76 -1.15
N ILE A 41 -0.81 -11.60 -0.53
CA ILE A 41 0.28 -10.63 -0.42
C ILE A 41 0.66 -10.47 1.06
N GLU A 42 1.90 -10.81 1.40
CA GLU A 42 2.43 -10.65 2.75
C GLU A 42 3.52 -9.58 2.80
N LEU A 43 3.45 -8.71 3.79
CA LEU A 43 4.45 -7.68 4.07
C LEU A 43 5.12 -7.95 5.41
N VAL A 44 6.45 -7.83 5.45
CA VAL A 44 7.21 -7.83 6.72
C VAL A 44 7.69 -6.42 7.00
N LEU A 45 7.25 -5.85 8.12
CA LEU A 45 7.53 -4.47 8.50
C LEU A 45 8.15 -4.40 9.89
N LEU A 46 9.10 -3.48 10.07
CA LEU A 46 9.50 -3.04 11.41
C LEU A 46 8.36 -2.27 12.08
N GLU A 47 8.09 -2.61 13.34
CA GLU A 47 7.05 -1.96 14.12
C GLU A 47 7.35 -0.46 14.31
N LYS A 48 8.57 -0.16 14.78
CA LYS A 48 9.05 1.21 15.03
C LYS A 48 9.34 1.95 13.72
N ASN A 49 9.22 3.27 13.75
CA ASN A 49 9.58 4.11 12.61
C ASN A 49 11.08 4.45 12.68
N ILE A 50 11.90 3.53 12.20
CA ILE A 50 13.35 3.69 12.19
C ILE A 50 13.78 4.14 10.81
N ALA A 51 14.69 5.12 10.75
CA ALA A 51 15.30 5.52 9.49
C ALA A 51 16.20 4.39 8.98
N GLY A 52 15.96 3.92 7.76
CA GLY A 52 16.68 2.78 7.21
C GLY A 52 16.08 2.22 5.91
N PRO A 53 16.59 1.07 5.43
CA PRO A 53 16.23 0.50 4.13
C PRO A 53 14.73 0.18 3.99
N SER A 54 14.01 -0.02 5.10
CA SER A 54 12.59 -0.37 5.12
C SER A 54 11.63 0.84 5.11
N ILE A 55 12.13 2.10 5.11
CA ILE A 55 11.26 3.30 5.13
C ILE A 55 10.27 3.28 3.96
N GLY A 56 10.74 2.97 2.76
CA GLY A 56 9.89 2.99 1.58
C GLY A 56 8.81 1.93 1.61
N LEU A 57 9.11 0.73 2.11
CA LEU A 57 8.12 -0.33 2.32
C LEU A 57 7.04 0.10 3.32
N LYS A 58 7.42 0.80 4.40
CA LYS A 58 6.45 1.38 5.33
C LYS A 58 5.59 2.48 4.70
N LYS A 59 6.16 3.30 3.81
CA LYS A 59 5.39 4.30 3.04
C LYS A 59 4.44 3.62 2.06
N PHE A 60 4.89 2.58 1.38
CA PHE A 60 4.07 1.75 0.49
C PHE A 60 2.87 1.15 1.25
N TRP A 61 3.11 0.54 2.40
CA TRP A 61 2.06 0.00 3.29
C TRP A 61 0.99 1.04 3.64
N ARG A 62 1.37 2.31 3.82
CA ARG A 62 0.44 3.38 4.21
C ARG A 62 -0.27 4.04 3.03
N VAL A 63 0.38 4.12 1.88
CA VAL A 63 -0.08 4.94 0.74
C VAL A 63 -0.73 4.07 -0.34
N HIS A 64 -0.10 2.96 -0.72
CA HIS A 64 -0.52 2.16 -1.88
C HIS A 64 -1.26 0.89 -1.49
N LEU A 65 -0.89 0.26 -0.37
CA LEU A 65 -1.54 -1.00 0.04
C LEU A 65 -3.05 -0.87 0.29
N PRO A 66 -3.58 0.21 0.89
CA PRO A 66 -5.03 0.35 1.07
C PRO A 66 -5.79 0.36 -0.27
N THR A 67 -5.25 1.05 -1.28
CA THR A 67 -5.83 1.09 -2.63
C THR A 67 -5.75 -0.25 -3.32
N LEU A 68 -4.63 -0.97 -3.20
CA LEU A 68 -4.53 -2.33 -3.74
C LEU A 68 -5.55 -3.25 -3.07
N LYS A 69 -5.70 -3.19 -1.75
CA LYS A 69 -6.69 -4.01 -1.05
C LYS A 69 -8.11 -3.71 -1.50
N PHE A 70 -8.45 -2.45 -1.69
CA PHE A 70 -9.79 -2.01 -2.10
C PHE A 70 -10.25 -2.57 -3.46
N HIS A 71 -9.31 -2.82 -4.38
CA HIS A 71 -9.62 -3.34 -5.73
C HIS A 71 -9.41 -4.86 -5.87
N ASN A 72 -8.99 -5.54 -4.80
CA ASN A 72 -8.60 -6.95 -4.81
C ASN A 72 -9.15 -7.66 -3.56
N ASP A 73 -10.47 -7.67 -3.40
CA ASP A 73 -11.15 -8.27 -2.24
C ASP A 73 -10.97 -9.80 -2.17
N ASP A 74 -10.63 -10.43 -3.30
CA ASP A 74 -10.32 -11.85 -3.46
C ASP A 74 -8.89 -12.22 -3.03
N VAL A 75 -8.02 -11.24 -2.84
CA VAL A 75 -6.61 -11.45 -2.45
C VAL A 75 -6.42 -11.22 -0.96
N GLU A 76 -5.83 -12.19 -0.28
CA GLU A 76 -5.51 -12.06 1.14
C GLU A 76 -4.33 -11.13 1.36
N PHE A 77 -4.49 -10.10 2.20
CA PHE A 77 -3.39 -9.21 2.59
C PHE A 77 -2.98 -9.46 4.04
N PHE A 78 -1.70 -9.78 4.25
CA PHE A 78 -1.14 -9.99 5.59
C PHE A 78 0.02 -9.03 5.86
N CYS A 79 0.12 -8.55 7.09
CA CYS A 79 1.19 -7.64 7.51
C CYS A 79 1.79 -8.13 8.83
N THR A 80 3.00 -8.68 8.77
CA THR A 80 3.78 -9.06 9.94
C THR A 80 4.57 -7.87 10.43
N ARG A 81 4.29 -7.42 11.66
CA ARG A 81 5.05 -6.35 12.31
C ARG A 81 6.06 -6.96 13.27
N VAL A 82 7.34 -6.77 12.98
CA VAL A 82 8.46 -7.28 13.77
C VAL A 82 8.94 -6.21 14.73
N ARG A 83 9.00 -6.57 16.02
CA ARG A 83 9.60 -5.74 17.06
C ARG A 83 11.09 -6.04 17.13
N ALA A 84 11.91 -5.04 16.80
CA ALA A 84 13.36 -5.08 16.95
C ALA A 84 13.80 -3.87 17.80
N THR A 85 14.76 -4.09 18.68
CA THR A 85 15.20 -3.13 19.68
C THR A 85 16.64 -2.68 19.48
N THR A 86 17.52 -3.58 19.04
CA THR A 86 18.94 -3.27 18.76
C THR A 86 19.17 -2.97 17.28
N LYS A 87 20.25 -2.25 16.96
CA LYS A 87 20.61 -1.96 15.55
C LYS A 87 20.85 -3.23 14.73
N GLU A 88 21.43 -4.26 15.36
CA GLU A 88 21.69 -5.55 14.75
C GLU A 88 20.40 -6.32 14.43
N GLU A 89 19.42 -6.33 15.34
CA GLU A 89 18.10 -6.91 15.09
C GLU A 89 17.38 -6.19 13.96
N ILE A 90 17.44 -4.85 13.94
CA ILE A 90 16.82 -4.02 12.91
C ILE A 90 17.39 -4.37 11.53
N ALA A 91 18.70 -4.56 11.43
CA ALA A 91 19.38 -4.93 10.18
C ALA A 91 18.97 -6.33 9.68
N LYS A 92 18.57 -7.24 10.58
CA LYS A 92 18.11 -8.59 10.23
C LYS A 92 16.66 -8.65 9.75
N VAL A 93 15.84 -7.61 10.01
CA VAL A 93 14.44 -7.63 9.58
C VAL A 93 14.36 -7.41 8.07
N PRO A 94 13.83 -8.39 7.30
CA PRO A 94 13.81 -8.29 5.87
C PRO A 94 12.79 -7.22 5.42
N ALA A 95 13.24 -6.33 4.55
CA ALA A 95 12.36 -5.37 3.87
C ALA A 95 11.83 -6.01 2.57
N LYS A 96 10.91 -6.96 2.70
CA LYS A 96 10.38 -7.71 1.54
C LYS A 96 8.86 -7.80 1.50
N ILE A 97 8.35 -8.02 0.29
CA ILE A 97 6.97 -8.44 0.02
C ILE A 97 7.03 -9.88 -0.47
N ILE A 98 6.15 -10.74 0.03
CA ILE A 98 6.01 -12.13 -0.41
C ILE A 98 4.67 -12.25 -1.12
N ILE A 99 4.69 -12.70 -2.37
CA ILE A 99 3.52 -13.00 -3.18
C ILE A 99 3.32 -14.51 -3.16
N HIS A 100 2.14 -14.96 -2.79
CA HIS A 100 1.75 -16.36 -2.87
C HIS A 100 0.77 -16.51 -4.03
N ASP A 101 1.05 -17.46 -4.92
CA ASP A 101 0.16 -17.79 -6.01
C ASP A 101 -0.89 -18.83 -5.60
N THR A 102 -1.85 -19.12 -6.49
CA THR A 102 -2.87 -20.16 -6.29
C THR A 102 -2.26 -21.57 -6.24
N SER A 103 -1.08 -21.76 -6.82
CA SER A 103 -0.30 -23.00 -6.83
C SER A 103 0.58 -23.16 -5.59
N ASN A 104 0.49 -22.26 -4.61
CA ASN A 104 1.26 -22.24 -3.38
C ASN A 104 2.78 -21.97 -3.54
N ASN A 105 3.20 -21.47 -4.71
CA ASN A 105 4.55 -20.94 -4.92
C ASN A 105 4.68 -19.56 -4.28
N LYS A 106 5.91 -19.22 -3.92
CA LYS A 106 6.26 -17.95 -3.28
C LYS A 106 7.25 -17.18 -4.10
N THR A 107 6.90 -15.94 -4.43
CA THR A 107 7.80 -14.98 -5.07
C THR A 107 8.11 -13.86 -4.10
N GLU A 108 9.40 -13.64 -3.82
CA GLU A 108 9.85 -12.59 -2.92
C GLU A 108 10.34 -11.37 -3.69
N ILE A 109 9.89 -10.18 -3.28
CA ILE A 109 10.35 -8.90 -3.80
C ILE A 109 11.16 -8.19 -2.72
N ASP A 110 12.46 -8.02 -2.97
CA ASP A 110 13.28 -7.12 -2.17
C ASP A 110 12.86 -5.66 -2.39
N CYS A 111 12.52 -5.02 -1.27
CA CYS A 111 12.06 -3.64 -1.16
C CYS A 111 13.06 -2.75 -0.38
N SER A 112 14.25 -3.28 -0.05
CA SER A 112 15.34 -2.53 0.57
C SER A 112 15.71 -1.30 -0.26
N SER A 113 15.78 -0.14 0.39
CA SER A 113 16.22 1.13 -0.21
C SER A 113 15.42 1.56 -1.44
N HIS A 114 14.21 1.03 -1.62
CA HIS A 114 13.29 1.47 -2.66
C HIS A 114 12.26 2.44 -2.10
N ASP A 115 11.84 3.41 -2.90
CA ASP A 115 10.73 4.27 -2.56
C ASP A 115 9.38 3.56 -2.81
N LYS A 116 8.31 4.15 -2.31
CA LYS A 116 6.97 3.55 -2.37
C LYS A 116 6.49 3.29 -3.81
N ASP A 117 6.84 4.15 -4.77
CA ASP A 117 6.34 4.05 -6.15
C ASP A 117 7.15 3.01 -6.93
N ARG A 118 8.45 2.87 -6.65
CA ARG A 118 9.24 1.76 -7.19
C ARG A 118 8.80 0.41 -6.65
N ILE A 119 8.41 0.31 -5.37
CA ILE A 119 7.85 -0.91 -4.80
C ILE A 119 6.54 -1.28 -5.49
N LEU A 120 5.63 -0.32 -5.68
CA LEU A 120 4.38 -0.54 -6.41
C LEU A 120 4.64 -1.08 -7.83
N ARG A 121 5.53 -0.45 -8.59
CA ARG A 121 5.88 -0.91 -9.96
C ARG A 121 6.46 -2.32 -9.98
N LYS A 122 7.32 -2.67 -9.02
CA LYS A 122 7.86 -4.04 -8.88
C LYS A 122 6.74 -5.05 -8.61
N LEU A 123 5.83 -4.71 -7.69
CA LEU A 123 4.71 -5.57 -7.34
C LEU A 123 3.76 -5.78 -8.53
N VAL A 124 3.37 -4.70 -9.22
CA VAL A 124 2.54 -4.75 -10.44
C VAL A 124 3.17 -5.64 -11.49
N LYS A 125 4.48 -5.47 -11.75
CA LYS A 125 5.22 -6.30 -12.71
C LYS A 125 5.23 -7.78 -12.32
N ALA A 126 5.43 -8.10 -11.03
CA ALA A 126 5.51 -9.47 -10.55
C ALA A 126 4.15 -10.18 -10.51
N THR A 127 3.07 -9.45 -10.30
CA THR A 127 1.70 -9.98 -10.21
C THR A 127 0.94 -9.92 -11.54
N GLY A 128 1.53 -9.33 -12.58
CA GLY A 128 0.85 -9.10 -13.86
C GLY A 128 -0.35 -8.18 -13.75
N ALA A 129 -0.37 -7.29 -12.74
CA ALA A 129 -1.54 -6.49 -12.43
C ALA A 129 -1.87 -5.48 -13.54
N SER A 130 -3.16 -5.28 -13.80
CA SER A 130 -3.66 -4.29 -14.75
C SER A 130 -4.21 -3.05 -14.03
N PRO A 131 -4.03 -1.85 -14.59
CA PRO A 131 -4.65 -0.64 -14.02
C PRO A 131 -6.18 -0.74 -14.08
N VAL A 132 -6.86 -0.24 -13.06
CA VAL A 132 -8.32 -0.16 -13.05
C VAL A 132 -8.77 1.02 -13.93
N PRO A 133 -9.74 0.84 -14.85
CA PRO A 133 -10.29 1.92 -15.66
C PRO A 133 -10.87 3.05 -14.80
N MET A 134 -10.82 4.29 -15.30
CA MET A 134 -11.31 5.46 -14.55
C MET A 134 -12.78 5.32 -14.14
N ASP A 135 -13.61 4.76 -15.03
CA ASP A 135 -15.05 4.63 -14.83
C ASP A 135 -15.41 3.61 -13.73
N ASP A 136 -14.51 2.67 -13.45
CA ASP A 136 -14.67 1.66 -12.41
C ASP A 136 -14.15 2.12 -11.03
N ILE A 137 -13.49 3.30 -10.97
CA ILE A 137 -12.97 3.84 -9.71
C ILE A 137 -14.03 4.75 -9.07
N PRO A 138 -14.61 4.37 -7.93
CA PRO A 138 -15.63 5.18 -7.29
C PRO A 138 -15.04 6.52 -6.82
N HIS A 139 -15.77 7.60 -7.07
CA HIS A 139 -15.39 8.95 -6.65
C HIS A 139 -16.54 9.65 -5.96
N ILE A 140 -16.32 10.07 -4.71
CA ILE A 140 -17.31 10.83 -3.94
C ILE A 140 -17.02 12.32 -4.13
N GLN A 141 -18.02 13.04 -4.65
CA GLN A 141 -17.95 14.49 -4.78
C GLN A 141 -17.83 15.16 -3.41
N HIS A 142 -17.01 16.20 -3.31
CA HIS A 142 -16.89 16.95 -2.08
C HIS A 142 -18.21 17.68 -1.76
N PRO A 143 -18.64 17.70 -0.48
CA PRO A 143 -19.83 18.46 -0.10
C PRO A 143 -19.58 19.93 -0.44
N HIS A 144 -20.57 20.56 -1.09
CA HIS A 144 -20.52 21.97 -1.37
C HIS A 144 -20.48 22.69 0.00
N LEU A 145 -19.32 23.27 0.34
CA LEU A 145 -19.27 24.24 1.43
C LEU A 145 -20.02 25.45 0.89
N ALA A 146 -21.25 25.69 1.37
CA ALA A 146 -21.84 27.00 1.25
C ALA A 146 -20.84 27.98 1.90
N LEU A 147 -20.30 28.89 1.10
CA LEU A 147 -19.43 29.98 1.57
C LEU A 147 -20.21 30.88 2.52
#